data_AF-A0A970SSG0-F1
#
_entry.id   AF-A0A970SSG0-F1
#
_cell.length_a   1.000
_cell.length_b   1.000
_cell.length_c   1.000
_cell.angle_alpha   90.00
_cell.angle_beta   90.00
_cell.angle_gamma   90.00
#
_symmetry.space_group_name_H-M   'P 1'
#
loop_
_entity.id
_entity.type
_entity.pdbx_description
1 polymer ?
#
loop_
_entity_poly.entity_id
_entity_poly.type
_entity_poly.pdbx_seq_one_letter_code
_entity_poly.pdbx_strand_id
1 'polypeptide(L)' 'MNLRLLNEFETKKIITGEVITLTAVMAIAAIAIVAVIVYRLFMSEKGSTTLPGGFKFEWK' A
#
# COMPACT_ATOMS: atom_id res chain seq x y z
N MET A 1 11.37 29.90 18.29
CA MET A 1 10.45 28.74 18.37
C MET A 1 9.77 28.81 19.72
N ASN A 2 8.49 29.19 19.79
CA ASN A 2 7.76 29.34 21.05
C ASN A 2 7.22 27.97 21.46
N LEU A 3 7.82 27.37 22.49
CA LEU A 3 7.38 26.09 23.05
C LEU A 3 6.38 26.39 24.17
N ARG A 4 5.13 25.94 24.00
CA ARG A 4 4.08 26.02 25.02
C ARG A 4 3.76 24.61 25.49
N LEU A 5 3.64 24.43 26.81
CA LEU A 5 3.19 23.17 27.41
C LEU A 5 1.76 22.87 26.96
N LEU A 6 1.54 21.66 26.44
CA LEU A 6 0.22 21.16 26.09
C LEU A 6 -0.55 20.85 27.37
N ASN A 7 -1.83 21.25 27.40
CA ASN A 7 -2.74 20.85 28.45
C ASN A 7 -3.08 19.35 28.34
N GLU A 8 -3.49 18.69 29.42
CA GLU A 8 -3.75 17.24 29.43
C GLU A 8 -4.75 16.78 28.35
N PHE A 9 -5.73 17.64 28.03
CA PHE A 9 -6.69 17.40 26.96
C PHE A 9 -6.08 17.46 25.56
N GLU A 10 -5.13 18.36 25.33
CA GLU A 10 -4.45 18.52 24.04
C GLU A 10 -3.49 17.35 23.79
N THR A 11 -2.79 16.92 24.85
CA THR A 11 -1.90 15.75 24.83
C THR A 11 -2.66 14.47 24.47
N LYS A 12 -3.90 14.30 24.96
CA LYS A 12 -4.74 13.14 24.63
C LYS A 12 -5.35 13.22 23.23
N LYS A 13 -5.58 14.42 22.71
CA LYS A 13 -6.23 14.64 21.40
C LYS A 13 -5.25 14.56 20.24
N ILE A 14 -3.98 14.90 20.46
CA ILE A 14 -2.95 14.87 19.41
C ILE A 14 -2.40 13.45 19.30
N ILE A 15 -3.07 12.61 18.49
CA ILE A 15 -2.57 11.29 18.13
C ILE A 15 -1.63 11.46 16.94
N THR A 16 -0.35 11.58 17.23
CA THR A 16 0.67 11.75 16.19
C THR A 16 1.03 10.36 15.63
N GLY A 17 0.96 10.17 14.32
CA GLY A 17 1.49 8.98 13.65
C GLY A 17 0.48 8.05 12.99
N GLU A 18 -0.84 8.24 13.19
CA GLU A 18 -1.87 7.40 12.54
C GLU A 18 -1.78 7.43 11.01
N VAL A 19 -1.54 8.61 10.43
CA VAL A 19 -1.38 8.76 8.97
C VAL A 19 -0.13 8.02 8.49
N ILE A 20 0.95 8.04 9.28
CA ILE A 20 2.21 7.40 8.91
C ILE A 20 2.06 5.88 8.94
N THR A 21 1.42 5.34 9.98
CA THR A 21 1.19 3.90 10.10
C THR A 21 0.24 3.40 9.02
N LEU A 22 -0.84 4.12 8.73
CA LEU A 22 -1.78 3.77 7.67
C LEU A 22 -1.11 3.82 6.28
N THR A 23 -0.28 4.82 6.04
CA THR A 23 0.47 4.94 4.78
C THR A 23 1.46 3.78 4.61
N ALA A 24 2.15 3.39 5.68
CA ALA A 24 3.08 2.25 5.65
C ALA A 24 2.38 0.94 5.30
N VAL A 25 1.22 0.67 5.90
CA VAL A 25 0.42 -0.54 5.59
C VAL A 25 -0.04 -0.53 4.13
N MET A 26 -0.54 0.60 3.63
CA MET A 26 -0.97 0.74 2.23
C MET A 26 0.18 0.53 1.24
N ALA A 27 1.39 1.03 1.57
CA ALA A 27 2.57 0.83 0.74
C ALA A 27 2.97 -0.65 0.64
N ILE A 28 2.96 -1.38 1.75
CA ILE A 28 3.27 -2.83 1.76
C ILE A 28 2.24 -3.61 0.94
N ALA A 29 0.95 -3.28 1.09
CA ALA A 29 -0.12 -3.92 0.31
C ALA A 29 0.07 -3.72 -1.20
N ALA A 30 0.43 -2.51 -1.63
CA ALA A 30 0.70 -2.22 -3.03
C ALA A 30 1.91 -3.01 -3.57
N ILE A 31 3.00 -3.09 -2.80
CA ILE A 31 4.19 -3.87 -3.17
C ILE A 31 3.85 -5.35 -3.33
N ALA A 32 3.05 -5.93 -2.43
CA ALA A 32 2.64 -7.32 -2.50
C ALA A 32 1.85 -7.64 -3.79
N ILE A 33 0.94 -6.76 -4.19
CA ILE A 33 0.17 -6.91 -5.44
C ILE A 33 1.11 -6.87 -6.64
N VAL A 34 2.01 -5.89 -6.69
CA VAL A 34 2.97 -5.76 -7.81
C VAL A 34 3.88 -6.98 -7.90
N ALA A 35 4.37 -7.50 -6.76
CA ALA A 35 5.19 -8.71 -6.73
C ALA A 35 4.47 -9.92 -7.32
N VAL A 36 3.18 -10.12 -7.00
CA VAL A 36 2.36 -11.20 -7.57
C VAL A 36 2.16 -11.02 -9.08
N ILE A 37 1.94 -9.79 -9.54
CA ILE A 37 1.79 -9.48 -10.97
C ILE A 37 3.08 -9.81 -11.72
N VAL A 38 4.23 -9.35 -11.23
CA VAL A 38 5.55 -9.62 -11.83
C VAL A 38 5.82 -11.13 -11.86
N TYR A 39 5.54 -11.85 -10.77
CA TYR A 39 5.69 -13.29 -10.73
C TYR A 39 4.80 -14.00 -11.78
N ARG A 40 3.52 -13.59 -11.88
CA ARG A 40 2.58 -14.12 -12.89
C ARG A 40 3.03 -13.85 -14.31
N LEU A 41 3.62 -12.68 -14.58
CA LEU A 41 4.07 -12.28 -15.91
C LEU A 41 5.33 -13.03 -16.36
N PHE A 42 6.30 -13.23 -15.46
CA PHE A 42 7.61 -13.77 -15.85
C PHE A 42 7.81 -15.26 -15.57
N MET A 43 7.06 -15.85 -14.64
CA MET A 43 7.28 -17.24 -14.21
C MET A 43 6.16 -18.20 -14.62
N SER A 44 5.05 -17.71 -15.19
CA SER A 44 3.97 -18.59 -15.65
C SER A 44 4.23 -19.03 -17.09
N GLU A 45 4.54 -20.31 -17.30
CA GLU A 45 4.81 -20.93 -18.61
C GLU A 45 3.65 -20.82 -19.62
N LYS A 46 2.45 -20.43 -19.18
CA LYS A 46 1.28 -20.08 -20.01
C LYS A 46 0.51 -18.93 -19.35
N GLY A 47 1.04 -17.72 -19.47
CA GLY A 47 0.46 -16.52 -18.86
C GLY A 47 -0.76 -16.00 -19.61
N SER A 48 -1.94 -16.59 -19.40
CA SER A 48 -3.22 -15.92 -19.65
C SER A 48 -3.64 -15.24 -18.35
N THR A 49 -3.50 -13.91 -18.28
CA THR A 49 -3.90 -13.13 -17.09
C THR A 49 -5.08 -12.23 -17.43
N THR A 50 -6.19 -12.43 -16.73
CA THR A 50 -7.37 -11.56 -16.77
C THR A 50 -7.19 -10.49 -15.70
N LEU A 51 -6.86 -9.26 -16.12
CA LEU A 51 -6.90 -8.13 -15.21
C LEU A 51 -8.37 -7.72 -14.97
N PRO A 52 -8.74 -7.32 -13.73
CA PRO A 52 -10.06 -6.77 -13.47
C PRO A 52 -10.26 -5.50 -14.32
N GLY A 53 -11.33 -5.48 -15.13
CA GLY A 53 -11.54 -4.49 -16.19
C GLY A 53 -11.61 -5.06 -17.60
N GLY A 54 -11.49 -6.38 -17.78
CA GLY A 54 -11.73 -7.07 -19.06
C GLY A 54 -10.51 -7.15 -19.98
N PHE A 55 -9.35 -6.64 -19.55
CA PHE A 55 -8.11 -6.75 -20.30
C PHE A 55 -7.50 -8.14 -20.10
N LYS A 56 -7.43 -8.92 -21.19
CA LYS A 56 -6.72 -10.20 -21.26
C LYS A 56 -5.39 -10.00 -21.97
N PHE A 57 -4.31 -10.30 -21.28
CA PHE A 57 -2.98 -10.41 -21.89
C PHE A 57 -2.62 -11.88 -22.00
N GLU A 58 -2.34 -12.33 -23.23
CA GLU A 58 -1.83 -13.66 -23.54
C GLU A 58 -0.53 -13.51 -24.32
N TRP A 59 0.53 -14.18 -23.87
CA TRP A 59 1.80 -14.29 -24.58
C TRP A 59 2.07 -15.77 -24.89
N LYS A 60 2.53 -16.05 -26.11
CA LYS A 60 2.93 -17.39 -26.56
C LYS A 60 4.36 -17.69 -26.16
#